data_AF-N6Z2X8-F1
#
_entry.id   AF-N6Z2X8-F1
#
_cell.length_a   1.000
_cell.length_b   1.000
_cell.length_c   1.000
_cell.angle_alpha   90.00
_cell.angle_beta   90.00
_cell.angle_gamma   90.00
#
_symmetry.space_group_name_H-M   'P 1'
#
loop_
_entity.id
_entity.type
_entity.pdbx_description
1 polymer ?
#
loop_
_entity_poly.entity_id
_entity_poly.type
_entity_poly.pdbx_seq_one_letter_code
_entity_poly.pdbx_strand_id
1 'polypeptide(L)' 'MEAFALRYPYLVFYVERADHIDVWRVLHGERDIPAWMQAPDAFA' A
#
# COMPACT_ATOMS: atom_id res chain seq x y z
N MET A 1 16.46 -6.94 16.99
CA MET A 1 16.50 -6.94 15.51
C MET A 1 15.37 -6.05 15.08
N GLU A 2 15.68 -4.78 14.85
CA GLU A 2 14.70 -3.74 14.55
C GLU A 2 14.13 -3.98 13.15
N ALA A 3 12.83 -4.31 13.05
CA ALA A 3 12.13 -4.31 11.78
C ALA A 3 11.95 -2.85 11.35
N PHE A 4 12.64 -2.45 10.29
CA PHE A 4 12.43 -1.15 9.65
C PHE A 4 11.02 -1.19 9.06
N ALA A 5 10.04 -0.69 9.80
CA ALA A 5 8.66 -0.53 9.32
C ALA A 5 8.71 0.06 7.92
N LEU A 6 7.98 -0.56 6.99
CA LEU A 6 7.89 -0.18 5.59
C LEU A 6 7.89 1.35 5.48
N ARG A 7 8.98 1.91 4.94
CA ARG A 7 9.33 3.34 5.05
C ARG A 7 8.25 4.28 4.50
N TYR A 8 7.24 3.74 3.81
CA TYR A 8 6.08 4.43 3.28
C TYR A 8 4.82 3.57 3.47
N PRO A 9 4.01 3.80 4.51
CA PRO A 9 2.85 2.99 4.83
C PRO A 9 1.64 3.40 3.99
N TYR A 10 1.79 3.68 2.69
CA TYR A 10 0.70 4.14 1.83
C TYR A 10 0.47 3.20 0.66
N LEU A 11 -0.80 2.79 0.46
CA LEU A 11 -1.25 2.11 -0.76
C LEU A 11 -2.02 3.08 -1.65
N VAL A 12 -1.79 3.01 -2.96
CA VAL A 12 -2.45 3.84 -3.96
C VAL A 12 -3.30 2.96 -4.87
N PHE A 13 -4.60 3.23 -4.94
CA PHE A 13 -5.52 2.63 -5.89
C PHE A 13 -5.63 3.54 -7.11
N TYR A 14 -5.34 2.98 -8.28
CA TYR A 14 -5.43 3.68 -9.55
C TYR A 14 -6.04 2.81 -10.64
N VAL A 15 -6.50 3.46 -11.71
CA VAL A 15 -6.83 2.80 -12.97
C VAL A 15 -5.98 3.38 -14.09
N GLU A 16 -5.45 2.48 -14.90
CA GLU A 16 -4.67 2.81 -16.08
C GLU A 16 -5.60 3.19 -17.25
N ARG A 17 -5.27 4.31 -17.90
CA ARG A 17 -5.85 4.77 -19.17
C ARG A 17 -4.73 4.85 -20.21
N ALA A 18 -5.12 5.01 -21.47
CA ALA A 18 -4.17 5.02 -22.58
C ALA A 18 -3.11 6.13 -22.51
N ASP A 19 -3.42 7.24 -21.85
CA ASP A 19 -2.58 8.45 -21.79
C ASP A 19 -2.30 8.94 -20.35
N HIS A 20 -2.97 8.38 -19.33
CA HIS A 20 -2.80 8.78 -17.94
C HIS A 20 -3.21 7.68 -16.95
N ILE A 21 -2.94 7.93 -15.66
CA ILE A 21 -3.47 7.12 -14.57
C ILE A 21 -4.44 7.96 -13.74
N ASP A 22 -5.61 7.38 -13.46
CA ASP A 22 -6.60 7.96 -12.55
C ASP A 22 -6.29 7.45 -11.14
N VAL A 23 -5.88 8.33 -10.23
CA VAL A 23 -5.71 7.96 -8.81
C VAL A 23 -7.04 8.13 -8.09
N TRP A 24 -7.58 7.04 -7.56
CA TRP A 24 -8.88 7.05 -6.88
C TRP A 24 -8.76 7.23 -5.38
N ARG A 25 -7.84 6.53 -4.72
CA ARG A 25 -7.65 6.57 -3.26
C ARG A 25 -6.19 6.35 -2.89
N VAL A 26 -5.75 7.05 -1.86
CA VAL A 26 -4.49 6.79 -1.15
C VAL A 26 -4.86 6.42 0.28
N LEU A 27 -4.47 5.24 0.72
CA LEU A 27 -4.80 4.70 2.04
C LEU A 27 -3.53 4.51 2.86
N HIS A 28 -3.62 4.68 4.17
CA HIS A 28 -2.54 4.32 5.08
C HIS A 28 -2.63 2.83 5.41
N GLY A 29 -1.68 2.02 4.92
CA GLY A 29 -1.64 0.56 5.06
C GLY A 29 -1.94 0.11 6.48
N GLU A 30 -1.21 0.61 7.48
CA GLU A 30 -1.38 0.15 8.87
C GLU A 30 -2.67 0.62 9.57
N ARG A 31 -3.33 1.68 9.09
CA ARG A 31 -4.46 2.32 9.81
C ARG A 31 -5.80 2.03 9.16
N ASP A 32 -5.82 1.93 7.83
CA ASP A 32 -7.04 1.81 7.05
C ASP A 32 -7.29 0.39 6.53
N ILE A 33 -6.27 -0.50 6.57
CA ILE A 33 -6.39 -1.88 6.11
C ILE A 33 -6.32 -2.86 7.30
N PRO A 34 -7.30 -3.77 7.46
CA PRO A 34 -7.28 -4.78 8.52
C PRO A 34 -6.00 -5.63 8.48
N ALA A 35 -5.50 -6.04 9.65
CA ALA A 35 -4.25 -6.80 9.78
C ALA A 35 -4.20 -8.09 8.92
N TRP A 36 -5.35 -8.74 8.69
CA TRP A 36 -5.45 -9.96 7.87
C TRP A 36 -5.36 -9.71 6.36
N MET A 37 -5.53 -8.45 5.92
CA MET A 37 -5.36 -8.02 4.52
C MET A 37 -3.99 -7.39 4.27
N GLN A 38 -3.18 -7.19 5.31
CA GLN A 38 -1.80 -6.74 5.13
C GLN A 38 -1.04 -7.82 4.37
N ALA A 39 -0.31 -7.43 3.33
CA ALA A 39 0.57 -8.37 2.65
C ALA A 39 1.56 -8.94 3.68
N PRO A 40 1.81 -10.26 3.69
CA PRO A 40 2.93 -10.79 4.46
C PRO A 40 4.20 -10.10 3.94
N ASP A 41 5.10 -9.71 4.85
CA ASP A 41 6.35 -9.02 4.50
C ASP A 41 6.99 -9.71 3.29
N ALA A 42 6.96 -9.05 2.13
CA ALA A 42 7.28 -9.63 0.83
C ALA A 42 8.80 -9.74 0.60
N PHE A 43 9.53 -10.14 1.62
CA PHE A 43 10.99 -10.29 1.62
C PHE A 43 11.45 -11.51 2.44
N ALA A 44 10.78 -12.65 2.26
CA ALA A 44 11.34 -13.97 2.60
C ALA A 44 12.14 -14.52 1.42
#